data_AF-A0A953KXA3-F1
#
_entry.id   AF-A0A953KXA3-F1
#
_cell.length_a   1.000
_cell.length_b   1.000
_cell.length_c   1.000
_cell.angle_alpha   90.00
_cell.angle_beta   90.00
_cell.angle_gamma   90.00
#
_symmetry.space_group_name_H-M   'P 1'
#
loop_
_entity.id
_entity.type
_entity.pdbx_description
1 polymer ?
#
loop_
_entity_poly.entity_id
_entity_poly.type
_entity_poly.pdbx_seq_one_letter_code
_entity_poly.pdbx_strand_id
1 'polypeptide(L)'
;MLLAKVTFIPAKRTNFDEVERLAVEYLVALLRNGQICGEYFLARTKAGLVAFCHLARPDSVKPKFNSKYAAARYSELLKQLKGQPVWELLETSPQQRFSSWKTAPFLYCFTHAYDDESCICDGRNGDPVPVYLLPLSDSDREDLYCWSGDYADHDRIWLGPGELEMPAYHQMVNPTSALSRKGRELCARVEAATGIPTYYYVMKYYGRRRTEERRLCPVCKGAWLRQEPVSNGDEPFQHFHFRCDKCRLVSHFAADSYR
;
A
#
# COMPACT_ATOMS: atom_id res chain seq x y z
N MET A 1 2.10 3.41 -10.72
CA MET A 1 2.14 1.96 -11.03
C MET A 1 2.62 1.74 -12.44
N LEU A 2 3.11 0.54 -12.76
CA LEU A 2 3.64 0.22 -14.08
C LEU A 2 3.08 -1.11 -14.60
N LEU A 3 2.22 -1.09 -15.63
CA LEU A 3 1.65 -2.33 -16.17
C LEU A 3 2.71 -3.19 -16.86
N ALA A 4 2.85 -4.44 -16.42
CA ALA A 4 3.81 -5.39 -16.96
C ALA A 4 3.18 -6.76 -17.27
N LYS A 5 3.82 -7.43 -18.22
CA LYS A 5 3.58 -8.82 -18.58
C LYS A 5 4.77 -9.66 -18.14
N VAL A 6 4.51 -10.78 -17.46
CA VAL A 6 5.53 -11.81 -17.21
C VAL A 6 5.16 -13.09 -17.95
N THR A 7 6.14 -13.68 -18.63
CA THR A 7 5.99 -14.97 -19.32
C THR A 7 6.83 -16.03 -18.63
N PHE A 8 6.19 -17.11 -18.23
CA PHE A 8 6.80 -18.32 -17.68
C PHE A 8 6.77 -19.41 -18.76
N ILE A 9 7.94 -19.73 -19.32
CA ILE A 9 8.08 -20.72 -20.39
C ILE A 9 8.39 -22.09 -19.76
N PRO A 10 7.50 -23.09 -19.81
CA PRO A 10 7.76 -24.40 -19.21
C PRO A 10 8.94 -25.12 -19.85
N ALA A 11 9.68 -25.91 -19.07
CA ALA A 11 10.68 -26.84 -19.58
C ALA A 11 10.03 -28.03 -20.33
N LYS A 12 10.82 -28.75 -21.14
CA LYS A 12 10.32 -29.96 -21.82
C LYS A 12 9.93 -31.02 -20.78
N ARG A 13 8.75 -31.62 -20.93
CA ARG A 13 8.20 -32.70 -20.07
C ARG A 13 7.85 -32.28 -18.63
N THR A 14 7.67 -30.99 -18.38
CA THR A 14 7.15 -30.48 -17.11
C THR A 14 5.61 -30.57 -17.06
N ASN A 15 5.05 -30.81 -15.87
CA ASN A 15 3.62 -30.68 -15.63
C ASN A 15 3.22 -29.18 -15.65
N PHE A 16 2.34 -28.79 -16.56
CA PHE A 16 1.91 -27.40 -16.69
C PHE A 16 1.15 -26.91 -15.44
N ASP A 17 0.38 -27.76 -14.78
CA ASP A 17 -0.36 -27.40 -13.56
C ASP A 17 0.61 -27.07 -12.41
N GLU A 18 1.76 -27.76 -12.36
CA GLU A 18 2.81 -27.49 -11.38
C GLU A 18 3.53 -26.16 -11.66
N VAL A 19 3.75 -25.82 -12.94
CA VAL A 19 4.26 -24.49 -13.33
C VAL A 19 3.31 -23.40 -12.90
N GLU A 20 2.01 -23.61 -13.12
CA GLU A 20 0.98 -22.65 -12.73
C GLU A 20 0.95 -22.42 -11.22
N ARG A 21 0.94 -23.51 -10.43
CA ARG A 21 0.99 -23.45 -8.97
C ARG A 21 2.21 -22.65 -8.48
N LEU A 22 3.41 -23.00 -8.96
CA LEU A 22 4.65 -22.33 -8.54
C LEU A 22 4.73 -20.87 -9.02
N ALA A 23 4.19 -20.56 -10.19
CA ALA A 23 4.11 -19.18 -10.69
C ALA A 23 3.16 -18.33 -9.83
N VAL A 24 2.00 -18.87 -9.46
CA VAL A 24 1.06 -18.22 -8.52
C VAL A 24 1.73 -17.99 -7.17
N GLU A 25 2.39 -19.00 -6.60
CA GLU A 25 3.10 -18.85 -5.33
C GLU A 25 4.19 -17.78 -5.38
N TYR A 26 4.92 -17.69 -6.50
CA TYR A 26 5.90 -16.64 -6.71
C TYR A 26 5.26 -15.25 -6.83
N LEU A 27 4.18 -15.09 -7.62
CA LEU A 27 3.48 -13.82 -7.77
C LEU A 27 2.87 -13.35 -6.45
N VAL A 28 2.25 -14.24 -5.67
CA VAL A 28 1.74 -13.95 -4.31
C VAL A 28 2.87 -13.52 -3.39
N ALA A 29 4.04 -14.17 -3.48
CA ALA A 29 5.21 -13.76 -2.70
C ALA A 29 5.70 -12.35 -3.07
N LEU A 30 5.65 -11.98 -4.35
CA LEU A 30 6.00 -10.64 -4.81
C LEU A 30 4.97 -9.59 -4.35
N LEU A 31 3.67 -9.92 -4.34
CA LEU A 31 2.59 -9.06 -3.83
C LEU A 31 2.81 -8.75 -2.35
N ARG A 32 2.96 -9.80 -1.52
CA ARG A 32 3.17 -9.66 -0.07
C ARG A 32 4.46 -8.94 0.29
N ASN A 33 5.49 -9.04 -0.57
CA ASN A 33 6.73 -8.28 -0.39
C ASN A 33 6.61 -6.83 -0.90
N GLY A 34 5.59 -6.50 -1.71
CA GLY A 34 5.36 -5.17 -2.28
C GLY A 34 6.16 -4.87 -3.56
N GLN A 35 6.67 -5.89 -4.26
CA GLN A 35 7.37 -5.73 -5.54
C GLN A 35 6.39 -5.55 -6.71
N ILE A 36 5.23 -6.20 -6.61
CA ILE A 36 4.08 -6.00 -7.50
C ILE A 36 2.88 -5.53 -6.69
N CYS A 37 1.91 -4.95 -7.37
CA CYS A 37 0.84 -4.14 -6.81
C CYS A 37 -0.52 -4.56 -7.37
N GLY A 38 -1.58 -4.33 -6.60
CA GLY A 38 -2.96 -4.67 -6.98
C GLY A 38 -3.19 -6.16 -7.24
N GLU A 39 -3.89 -6.45 -8.33
CA GLU A 39 -4.19 -7.81 -8.78
C GLU A 39 -3.29 -8.28 -9.92
N TYR A 40 -3.31 -9.59 -10.18
CA TYR A 40 -2.72 -10.16 -11.39
C TYR A 40 -3.73 -11.06 -12.12
N PHE A 41 -3.63 -11.07 -13.45
CA PHE A 41 -4.45 -11.90 -14.31
C PHE A 41 -3.59 -12.95 -14.99
N LEU A 42 -3.96 -14.22 -14.85
CA LEU A 42 -3.19 -15.35 -15.34
C LEU A 42 -3.86 -15.99 -16.57
N ALA A 43 -3.07 -16.34 -17.57
CA ALA A 43 -3.57 -17.01 -18.78
C ALA A 43 -2.58 -18.08 -19.27
N ARG A 44 -3.12 -19.25 -19.64
CA ARG A 44 -2.39 -20.24 -20.42
C ARG A 44 -2.38 -19.82 -21.88
N THR A 45 -1.20 -19.74 -22.49
CA THR A 45 -1.03 -19.33 -23.88
C THR A 45 -0.17 -20.34 -24.64
N LYS A 46 -0.11 -20.22 -25.97
CA LYS A 46 0.82 -21.02 -26.79
C LYS A 46 2.30 -20.79 -26.42
N ALA A 47 2.63 -19.62 -25.87
CA ALA A 47 4.00 -19.25 -25.49
C ALA A 47 4.39 -19.73 -24.08
N GLY A 48 3.43 -20.24 -23.30
CA GLY A 48 3.60 -20.60 -21.89
C GLY A 48 2.51 -19.98 -21.01
N LEU A 49 2.77 -19.93 -19.72
CA LEU A 49 1.91 -19.25 -18.76
C LEU A 49 2.26 -17.76 -18.74
N VAL A 50 1.27 -16.89 -18.85
CA VAL A 50 1.43 -15.44 -18.88
C VAL A 50 0.66 -14.83 -17.72
N ALA A 51 1.26 -13.88 -17.01
CA ALA A 51 0.56 -13.03 -16.05
C ALA A 51 0.68 -11.54 -16.43
N PHE A 52 -0.40 -10.80 -16.24
CA PHE A 52 -0.42 -9.33 -16.28
C PHE A 52 -0.55 -8.81 -14.85
N CYS A 53 0.29 -7.86 -14.46
CA CYS A 53 0.28 -7.26 -13.11
C CYS A 53 0.90 -5.86 -13.13
N HIS A 54 0.72 -5.10 -12.05
CA HIS A 54 1.39 -3.82 -11.87
C HIS A 54 2.71 -3.99 -11.10
N LEU A 55 3.78 -3.35 -11.57
CA LEU A 55 5.04 -3.26 -10.86
C LEU A 55 5.08 -2.00 -10.00
N ALA A 56 5.63 -2.12 -8.79
CA ALA A 56 5.90 -0.98 -7.93
C ALA A 56 6.99 -0.06 -8.51
N ARG A 57 7.98 -0.62 -9.22
CA ARG A 57 9.04 0.09 -9.97
C ARG A 57 9.48 -0.75 -11.17
N PRO A 58 10.10 -0.18 -12.22
CA PRO A 58 10.52 -0.94 -13.40
C PRO A 58 11.47 -2.09 -13.06
N ASP A 59 12.25 -1.94 -11.99
CA ASP A 59 13.22 -2.92 -11.56
C ASP A 59 12.81 -3.72 -10.31
N SER A 60 11.57 -3.57 -9.83
CA SER A 60 11.10 -4.21 -8.59
C SER A 60 11.19 -5.73 -8.64
N VAL A 61 11.07 -6.33 -9.83
CA VAL A 61 11.09 -7.79 -10.05
C VAL A 61 12.49 -8.40 -10.10
N LYS A 62 13.55 -7.60 -9.92
CA LYS A 62 14.93 -8.12 -9.87
C LYS A 62 15.09 -9.04 -8.64
N PRO A 63 15.69 -10.24 -8.78
CA PRO A 63 15.80 -11.21 -7.69
C PRO A 63 16.48 -10.70 -6.41
N LYS A 64 17.35 -9.69 -6.51
CA LYS A 64 18.01 -9.05 -5.35
C LYS A 64 17.03 -8.41 -4.36
N PHE A 65 15.79 -8.12 -4.79
CA PHE A 65 14.74 -7.51 -3.98
C PHE A 65 13.77 -8.54 -3.38
N ASN A 66 13.93 -9.83 -3.74
CA ASN A 66 13.05 -10.87 -3.24
C ASN A 66 13.20 -11.01 -1.72
N SER A 67 12.06 -11.18 -1.05
CA SER A 67 12.02 -11.73 0.30
C SER A 67 12.64 -13.14 0.33
N LYS A 68 12.94 -13.66 1.52
CA LYS A 68 13.46 -15.04 1.64
C LYS A 68 12.47 -16.05 1.04
N TYR A 69 11.18 -15.83 1.27
CA TYR A 69 10.11 -16.65 0.74
C TYR A 69 10.00 -16.56 -0.79
N ALA A 70 10.02 -15.34 -1.35
CA ALA A 70 9.98 -15.14 -2.81
C ALA A 70 11.21 -15.76 -3.51
N ALA A 71 12.40 -15.65 -2.91
CA ALA A 71 13.62 -16.27 -3.43
C ALA A 71 13.54 -17.81 -3.46
N ALA A 72 12.96 -18.42 -2.42
CA ALA A 72 12.74 -19.86 -2.37
C ALA A 72 11.76 -20.33 -3.46
N ARG A 73 10.59 -19.67 -3.58
CA ARG A 73 9.60 -19.96 -4.63
C ARG A 73 10.15 -19.74 -6.02
N TYR A 74 10.90 -18.67 -6.24
CA TYR A 74 11.59 -18.41 -7.51
C TYR A 74 12.54 -19.55 -7.87
N SER A 75 13.35 -20.02 -6.91
CA SER A 75 14.31 -21.10 -7.13
C SER A 75 13.64 -22.44 -7.45
N GLU A 76 12.49 -22.74 -6.84
CA GLU A 76 11.69 -23.92 -7.17
C GLU A 76 11.05 -23.80 -8.55
N LEU A 77 10.47 -22.64 -8.86
CA LEU A 77 9.87 -22.34 -10.15
C LEU A 77 10.89 -22.48 -11.29
N LEU A 78 12.12 -21.99 -11.13
CA LEU A 78 13.16 -22.09 -12.15
C LEU A 78 13.49 -23.53 -12.56
N LYS A 79 13.30 -24.52 -11.67
CA LYS A 79 13.50 -25.94 -12.01
C LYS A 79 12.48 -26.45 -13.03
N GLN A 80 11.33 -25.79 -13.12
CA GLN A 80 10.22 -26.14 -14.01
C GLN A 80 10.21 -25.32 -15.31
N LEU A 81 11.05 -24.29 -15.42
CA LEU A 81 11.05 -23.36 -16.55
C LEU A 81 12.24 -23.59 -17.49
N LYS A 82 12.01 -23.29 -18.77
CA LYS A 82 13.05 -23.12 -19.78
C LYS A 82 13.65 -21.71 -19.64
N GLY A 83 14.50 -21.53 -18.64
CA GLY A 83 15.14 -20.25 -18.33
C GLY A 83 14.38 -19.44 -17.28
N GLN A 84 14.66 -18.14 -17.23
CA GLN A 84 14.08 -17.22 -16.24
C GLN A 84 12.73 -16.67 -16.73
N PRO A 85 11.83 -16.26 -15.81
CA PRO A 85 10.63 -15.50 -16.17
C PRO A 85 11.00 -14.23 -16.95
N VAL A 86 10.32 -14.01 -18.07
CA VAL A 86 10.59 -12.87 -18.96
C VAL A 86 9.60 -11.75 -18.63
N TRP A 87 10.12 -10.64 -18.14
CA TRP A 87 9.34 -9.45 -17.80
C TRP A 87 9.38 -8.43 -18.93
N GLU A 88 8.21 -7.91 -19.28
CA GLU A 88 8.02 -6.87 -20.29
C GLU A 88 7.16 -5.75 -19.70
N LEU A 89 7.67 -4.53 -19.72
CA LEU A 89 6.90 -3.34 -19.36
C LEU A 89 6.04 -2.96 -20.56
N LEU A 90 4.72 -2.83 -20.35
CA LEU A 90 3.76 -2.53 -21.44
C LEU A 90 3.53 -1.03 -21.62
N GLU A 91 3.97 -0.20 -20.67
CA GLU A 91 3.87 1.25 -20.75
C GLU A 91 4.93 1.86 -21.67
N THR A 92 4.50 2.83 -22.47
CA THR A 92 5.36 3.52 -23.46
C THR A 92 6.19 4.66 -22.85
N SER A 93 5.71 5.28 -21.77
CA SER A 93 6.34 6.43 -21.10
C SER A 93 6.31 6.29 -19.58
N PRO A 94 6.99 5.26 -19.02
CA PRO A 94 6.96 5.03 -17.59
C PRO A 94 7.63 6.16 -16.81
N GLN A 95 7.16 6.37 -15.59
CA GLN A 95 7.83 7.27 -14.64
C GLN A 95 9.30 6.86 -14.47
N GLN A 96 10.21 7.82 -14.64
CA GLN A 96 11.66 7.57 -14.56
C GLN A 96 12.26 7.95 -13.22
N ARG A 97 11.58 8.80 -12.45
CA ARG A 97 12.08 9.32 -11.17
C ARG A 97 11.18 8.85 -10.05
N PHE A 98 11.79 8.24 -9.04
CA PHE A 98 11.10 7.75 -7.87
C PHE A 98 11.64 8.42 -6.62
N SER A 99 10.75 8.84 -5.74
CA SER A 99 11.12 9.41 -4.45
C SER A 99 11.84 8.39 -3.58
N SER A 100 12.78 8.90 -2.77
CA SER A 100 13.51 8.10 -1.79
C SER A 100 12.98 8.40 -0.40
N TRP A 101 12.46 7.37 0.24
CA TRP A 101 11.95 7.44 1.62
C TRP A 101 12.99 8.00 2.60
N LYS A 102 14.29 7.78 2.35
CA LYS A 102 15.40 8.26 3.20
C LYS A 102 15.47 9.78 3.33
N THR A 103 14.83 10.50 2.41
CA THR A 103 14.81 11.97 2.39
C THR A 103 13.45 12.54 2.80
N ALA A 104 12.50 11.67 3.16
CA ALA A 104 11.17 12.09 3.58
C ALA A 104 11.25 12.73 4.97
N PRO A 105 10.64 13.91 5.19
CA PRO A 105 10.61 14.55 6.51
C PRO A 105 9.74 13.77 7.51
N PHE A 106 8.76 13.05 6.98
CA PHE A 106 7.92 12.09 7.68
C PHE A 106 7.32 11.13 6.65
N LEU A 107 6.81 9.99 7.11
CA LEU A 107 6.01 9.06 6.32
C LEU A 107 4.58 9.08 6.84
N TYR A 108 3.61 8.68 6.01
CA TYR A 108 2.26 8.41 6.48
C TYR A 108 1.70 7.12 5.89
N CYS A 109 0.80 6.49 6.62
CA CYS A 109 0.11 5.28 6.22
C CYS A 109 -1.33 5.61 5.83
N PHE A 110 -1.66 5.42 4.55
CA PHE A 110 -2.98 5.65 3.96
C PHE A 110 -3.14 4.87 2.66
N THR A 111 -4.36 4.44 2.37
CA THR A 111 -4.79 3.83 1.12
C THR A 111 -6.29 4.06 0.99
N HIS A 112 -6.87 3.88 -0.19
CA HIS A 112 -8.33 3.85 -0.37
C HIS A 112 -8.78 2.71 -1.28
N ALA A 113 -10.10 2.59 -1.49
CA ALA A 113 -10.78 1.53 -2.26
C ALA A 113 -10.29 1.32 -3.72
N TYR A 114 -9.50 2.24 -4.24
CA TYR A 114 -9.04 2.28 -5.64
C TYR A 114 -7.52 2.33 -5.74
N ASP A 115 -6.82 2.31 -4.60
CA ASP A 115 -5.37 2.25 -4.58
C ASP A 115 -4.93 0.80 -4.67
N ASP A 116 -4.01 0.56 -5.60
CA ASP A 116 -3.30 -0.70 -5.74
C ASP A 116 -1.82 -0.57 -5.31
N GLU A 117 -1.39 0.65 -4.98
CA GLU A 117 -0.02 1.02 -4.62
C GLU A 117 0.31 0.76 -3.15
N SER A 118 1.54 1.10 -2.75
CA SER A 118 1.92 0.99 -1.34
C SER A 118 1.12 1.94 -0.47
N CYS A 119 0.65 1.45 0.67
CA CYS A 119 -0.01 2.27 1.67
C CYS A 119 0.92 3.20 2.48
N ILE A 120 2.25 3.11 2.29
CA ILE A 120 3.20 4.01 2.94
C ILE A 120 3.58 5.10 1.94
N CYS A 121 3.44 6.36 2.32
CA CYS A 121 3.66 7.50 1.45
C CYS A 121 4.72 8.46 2.01
N ASP A 122 5.46 9.14 1.12
CA ASP A 122 6.40 10.22 1.47
C ASP A 122 5.62 11.49 1.82
N GLY A 123 5.79 11.99 3.05
CA GLY A 123 5.11 13.17 3.57
C GLY A 123 5.46 14.49 2.88
N ARG A 124 6.48 14.53 2.01
CA ARG A 124 6.85 15.73 1.24
C ARG A 124 6.00 15.91 -0.01
N ASN A 125 5.75 14.83 -0.75
CA ASN A 125 5.13 14.89 -2.08
C ASN A 125 3.92 13.96 -2.24
N GLY A 126 3.64 13.10 -1.27
CA GLY A 126 2.54 12.14 -1.31
C GLY A 126 2.83 10.88 -2.11
N ASP A 127 4.03 10.74 -2.69
CA ASP A 127 4.38 9.58 -3.50
C ASP A 127 4.37 8.30 -2.64
N PRO A 128 3.81 7.19 -3.15
CA PRO A 128 3.90 5.91 -2.48
C PRO A 128 5.35 5.41 -2.45
N VAL A 129 5.71 4.81 -1.32
CA VAL A 129 7.01 4.22 -1.03
C VAL A 129 6.87 2.71 -1.06
N PRO A 130 7.36 2.02 -2.11
CA PRO A 130 7.27 0.57 -2.18
C PRO A 130 7.86 -0.13 -0.95
N VAL A 131 7.05 -0.95 -0.27
CA VAL A 131 7.43 -1.53 1.03
C VAL A 131 8.63 -2.48 0.97
N TYR A 132 8.93 -3.08 -0.19
CA TYR A 132 10.14 -3.90 -0.39
C TYR A 132 11.44 -3.09 -0.26
N LEU A 133 11.39 -1.76 -0.39
CA LEU A 133 12.53 -0.86 -0.22
C LEU A 133 12.72 -0.41 1.23
N LEU A 134 11.74 -0.66 2.09
CA LEU A 134 11.83 -0.37 3.51
C LEU A 134 12.63 -1.47 4.21
N PRO A 135 13.43 -1.12 5.24
CA PRO A 135 14.23 -2.07 6.02
C PRO A 135 13.39 -2.88 7.02
N LEU A 136 12.25 -3.39 6.56
CA LEU A 136 11.30 -4.19 7.33
C LEU A 136 11.60 -5.69 7.24
N SER A 137 11.09 -6.45 8.20
CA SER A 137 11.07 -7.91 8.09
C SER A 137 10.06 -8.35 7.02
N ASP A 138 10.22 -9.59 6.51
CA ASP A 138 9.29 -10.15 5.53
C ASP A 138 7.85 -10.20 6.09
N SER A 139 7.70 -10.50 7.39
CA SER A 139 6.40 -10.53 8.08
C SER A 139 5.76 -9.15 8.20
N ASP A 140 6.54 -8.11 8.47
CA ASP A 140 5.99 -6.74 8.58
C ASP A 140 5.48 -6.21 7.23
N ARG A 141 6.16 -6.58 6.14
CA ARG A 141 5.69 -6.25 4.77
C ARG A 141 4.40 -6.98 4.43
N GLU A 142 4.30 -8.25 4.80
CA GLU A 142 3.07 -9.03 4.62
C GLU A 142 1.92 -8.46 5.46
N ASP A 143 2.16 -8.07 6.71
CA ASP A 143 1.14 -7.44 7.55
C ASP A 143 0.67 -6.10 6.96
N LEU A 144 1.58 -5.30 6.38
CA LEU A 144 1.24 -4.07 5.66
C LEU A 144 0.34 -4.36 4.45
N TYR A 145 0.69 -5.36 3.65
CA TYR A 145 -0.11 -5.81 2.50
C TYR A 145 -1.52 -6.26 2.92
N CYS A 146 -1.62 -7.07 3.97
CA CYS A 146 -2.92 -7.51 4.48
C CYS A 146 -3.72 -6.34 5.06
N TRP A 147 -3.08 -5.45 5.82
CA TRP A 147 -3.76 -4.28 6.36
C TRP A 147 -4.26 -3.32 5.26
N SER A 148 -3.50 -3.11 4.19
CA SER A 148 -3.95 -2.28 3.07
C SER A 148 -5.15 -2.88 2.36
N GLY A 149 -5.17 -4.21 2.18
CA GLY A 149 -6.35 -4.92 1.66
C GLY A 149 -7.56 -4.77 2.57
N ASP A 150 -7.39 -5.05 3.88
CA ASP A 150 -8.44 -4.87 4.88
C ASP A 150 -9.01 -3.44 4.83
N TYR A 151 -8.15 -2.42 4.77
CA TYR A 151 -8.58 -1.02 4.70
C TYR A 151 -9.36 -0.74 3.42
N ALA A 152 -8.84 -1.14 2.26
CA ALA A 152 -9.49 -0.92 0.96
C ALA A 152 -10.88 -1.58 0.90
N ASP A 153 -11.06 -2.75 1.51
CA ASP A 153 -12.35 -3.43 1.59
C ASP A 153 -13.34 -2.67 2.47
N HIS A 154 -12.91 -2.14 3.62
CA HIS A 154 -13.77 -1.28 4.44
C HIS A 154 -14.17 0.00 3.70
N ASP A 155 -13.24 0.58 2.94
CA ASP A 155 -13.50 1.77 2.15
C ASP A 155 -14.49 1.46 0.99
N ARG A 156 -14.34 0.32 0.30
CA ARG A 156 -15.32 -0.14 -0.70
C ARG A 156 -16.71 -0.36 -0.11
N ILE A 157 -16.80 -0.98 1.06
CA ILE A 157 -18.08 -1.20 1.74
C ILE A 157 -18.71 0.13 2.14
N TRP A 158 -17.92 1.12 2.57
CA TRP A 158 -18.44 2.45 2.88
C TRP A 158 -18.90 3.22 1.62
N LEU A 159 -18.18 3.11 0.51
CA LEU A 159 -18.58 3.73 -0.77
C LEU A 159 -19.82 3.07 -1.37
N GLY A 160 -20.09 1.81 -1.04
CA GLY A 160 -21.31 1.10 -1.40
C GLY A 160 -22.45 1.39 -0.41
N PRO A 161 -23.59 1.96 -0.84
CA PRO A 161 -24.72 2.18 0.07
C PRO A 161 -25.24 0.84 0.59
N GLY A 162 -25.43 0.71 1.91
CA GLY A 162 -25.96 -0.52 2.50
C GLY A 162 -25.79 -0.65 4.02
N GLU A 163 -26.23 -1.78 4.57
CA GLU A 163 -26.26 -2.02 6.03
C GLU A 163 -24.86 -2.01 6.69
N LEU A 164 -23.82 -2.31 5.92
CA LEU A 164 -22.44 -2.37 6.40
C LEU A 164 -21.67 -1.05 6.23
N GLU A 165 -22.27 -0.03 5.61
CA GLU A 165 -21.64 1.26 5.34
C GLU A 165 -21.07 1.90 6.62
N MET A 166 -21.93 2.10 7.63
CA MET A 166 -21.53 2.75 8.87
C MET A 166 -20.57 1.92 9.73
N PRO A 167 -20.78 0.59 9.92
CA PRO A 167 -19.78 -0.26 10.55
C PRO A 167 -18.40 -0.21 9.90
N ALA A 168 -18.34 -0.20 8.56
CA ALA A 168 -17.08 -0.14 7.83
C ALA A 168 -16.40 1.23 7.99
N TYR A 169 -17.17 2.31 7.82
CA TYR A 169 -16.73 3.68 8.09
C TYR A 169 -16.16 3.85 9.50
N HIS A 170 -16.82 3.27 10.51
CA HIS A 170 -16.37 3.33 11.91
C HIS A 170 -14.98 2.71 12.12
N GLN A 171 -14.61 1.67 11.37
CA GLN A 171 -13.26 1.10 11.45
C GLN A 171 -12.20 2.06 10.94
N MET A 172 -12.49 2.86 9.92
CA MET A 172 -11.54 3.81 9.33
C MET A 172 -11.41 5.11 10.13
N VAL A 173 -12.50 5.61 10.72
CA VAL A 173 -12.49 6.93 11.40
C VAL A 173 -12.18 6.89 12.89
N ASN A 174 -12.33 5.72 13.53
CA ASN A 174 -12.00 5.56 14.94
C ASN A 174 -10.56 5.06 15.09
N PRO A 175 -9.61 5.86 15.62
CA PRO A 175 -8.21 5.46 15.76
C PRO A 175 -7.98 4.35 16.79
N THR A 176 -9.03 3.93 17.51
CA THR A 176 -9.02 2.80 18.43
C THR A 176 -9.82 1.61 17.91
N SER A 177 -10.30 1.61 16.66
CA SER A 177 -10.89 0.44 16.03
C SER A 177 -9.87 -0.69 15.85
N ALA A 178 -10.30 -1.89 15.48
CA ALA A 178 -9.37 -2.99 15.21
C ALA A 178 -8.46 -2.66 14.02
N LEU A 179 -9.05 -2.18 12.91
CA LEU A 179 -8.33 -1.77 11.71
C LEU A 179 -7.31 -0.67 11.99
N SER A 180 -7.72 0.38 12.72
CA SER A 180 -6.84 1.52 12.99
C SER A 180 -5.76 1.20 14.02
N ARG A 181 -6.01 0.32 15.00
CA ARG A 181 -4.94 -0.13 15.91
C ARG A 181 -3.86 -0.90 15.17
N LYS A 182 -4.25 -1.85 14.30
CA LYS A 182 -3.31 -2.61 13.45
C LYS A 182 -2.48 -1.67 12.56
N GLY A 183 -3.11 -0.71 11.90
CA GLY A 183 -2.41 0.26 11.07
C GLY A 183 -1.45 1.17 11.85
N ARG A 184 -1.82 1.59 13.07
CA ARG A 184 -0.95 2.38 13.96
C ARG A 184 0.24 1.57 14.47
N GLU A 185 0.05 0.30 14.81
CA GLU A 185 1.13 -0.62 15.18
C GLU A 185 2.11 -0.81 14.02
N LEU A 186 1.61 -0.94 12.80
CA LEU A 186 2.43 -1.01 11.58
C LEU A 186 3.21 0.29 11.35
N CYS A 187 2.60 1.46 11.53
CA CYS A 187 3.31 2.74 11.48
C CYS A 187 4.48 2.79 12.48
N ALA A 188 4.26 2.32 13.71
CA ALA A 188 5.31 2.27 14.72
C ALA A 188 6.47 1.34 14.33
N ARG A 189 6.16 0.20 13.68
CA ARG A 189 7.19 -0.71 13.13
C ARG A 189 7.98 -0.07 12.00
N VAL A 190 7.30 0.64 11.09
CA VAL A 190 7.96 1.40 10.00
C VAL A 190 8.87 2.50 10.57
N GLU A 191 8.39 3.27 11.55
CA GLU A 191 9.19 4.29 12.22
C GLU A 191 10.41 3.70 12.92
N ALA A 192 10.26 2.59 13.65
CA ALA A 192 11.37 1.92 14.31
C ALA A 192 12.44 1.43 13.32
N ALA A 193 12.02 0.92 12.16
CA ALA A 193 12.93 0.42 11.14
C ALA A 193 13.62 1.53 10.32
N THR A 194 12.94 2.65 10.10
CA THR A 194 13.44 3.74 9.24
C THR A 194 14.08 4.90 10.00
N GLY A 195 13.73 5.09 11.28
CA GLY A 195 14.04 6.27 12.06
C GLY A 195 13.23 7.52 11.65
N ILE A 196 12.27 7.39 10.74
CA ILE A 196 11.47 8.51 10.21
C ILE A 196 10.10 8.52 10.91
N PRO A 197 9.66 9.67 11.47
CA PRO A 197 8.32 9.81 12.01
C PRO A 197 7.26 9.29 11.05
N THR A 198 6.49 8.29 11.47
CA THR A 198 5.49 7.63 10.59
C THR A 198 4.11 7.79 11.19
N TYR A 199 3.21 8.45 10.46
CA TYR A 199 1.89 8.83 10.94
C TYR A 199 0.80 7.94 10.35
N TYR A 200 -0.18 7.58 11.17
CA TYR A 200 -1.40 6.94 10.69
C TYR A 200 -2.41 8.01 10.25
N TYR A 201 -2.95 7.90 9.03
CA TYR A 201 -4.03 8.77 8.59
C TYR A 201 -5.38 8.33 9.18
N VAL A 202 -6.02 9.23 9.91
CA VAL A 202 -7.38 9.03 10.43
C VAL A 202 -8.35 9.68 9.46
N MET A 203 -9.09 8.84 8.73
CA MET A 203 -10.12 9.27 7.80
C MET A 203 -11.20 10.07 8.52
N LYS A 204 -11.72 11.10 7.84
CA LYS A 204 -12.79 11.93 8.35
C LYS A 204 -13.64 12.44 7.19
N TYR A 205 -14.79 11.80 6.98
CA TYR A 205 -15.74 12.25 5.98
C TYR A 205 -16.81 13.14 6.62
N TYR A 206 -17.56 12.63 7.60
CA TYR A 206 -18.60 13.38 8.32
C TYR A 206 -18.03 14.21 9.48
N GLY A 207 -18.29 15.51 9.48
CA GLY A 207 -17.89 16.44 10.55
C GLY A 207 -18.92 17.50 10.88
N ARG A 208 -18.65 18.27 11.94
CA ARG A 208 -19.50 19.37 12.40
C ARG A 208 -18.80 20.70 12.15
N ARG A 209 -19.22 21.47 11.14
CA ARG A 209 -18.54 22.71 10.69
C ARG A 209 -18.14 23.63 11.84
N ARG A 210 -19.07 23.87 12.77
CA ARG A 210 -18.90 24.86 13.84
C ARG A 210 -17.81 24.53 14.87
N THR A 211 -17.36 23.28 14.95
CA THR A 211 -16.45 22.82 16.00
C THR A 211 -15.24 22.06 15.47
N GLU A 212 -15.12 21.89 14.15
CA GLU A 212 -14.07 21.04 13.57
C GLU A 212 -12.67 21.61 13.83
N GLU A 213 -12.48 22.92 13.79
CA GLU A 213 -11.22 23.60 14.16
C GLU A 213 -10.83 23.36 15.62
N ARG A 214 -11.80 23.12 16.50
CA ARG A 214 -11.58 22.84 17.93
C ARG A 214 -11.50 21.34 18.22
N ARG A 215 -11.53 20.49 17.18
CA ARG A 215 -11.45 19.04 17.34
C ARG A 215 -10.13 18.69 18.03
N LEU A 216 -10.24 18.00 19.15
CA LEU A 216 -9.09 17.48 19.88
C LEU A 216 -8.61 16.17 19.26
N CYS A 217 -7.35 15.82 19.50
CA CYS A 217 -6.81 14.53 19.11
C CYS A 217 -7.67 13.41 19.71
N PRO A 218 -8.19 12.47 18.90
CA PRO A 218 -9.12 11.45 19.38
C PRO A 218 -8.51 10.51 20.43
N VAL A 219 -7.18 10.38 20.47
CA VAL A 219 -6.44 9.55 21.42
C VAL A 219 -6.04 10.32 22.68
N CYS A 220 -5.18 11.34 22.57
CA CYS A 220 -4.64 12.04 23.75
C CYS A 220 -5.45 13.25 24.21
N LYS A 221 -6.50 13.64 23.46
CA LYS A 221 -7.33 14.83 23.69
C LYS A 221 -6.57 16.17 23.68
N GLY A 222 -5.32 16.19 23.20
CA GLY A 222 -4.57 17.43 22.99
C GLY A 222 -5.04 18.20 21.76
N ALA A 223 -4.75 19.50 21.70
CA ALA A 223 -4.87 20.28 20.47
C ALA A 223 -3.91 19.73 19.41
N TRP A 224 -4.38 19.67 18.17
CA TRP A 224 -3.64 19.07 17.05
C TRP A 224 -3.95 19.71 15.69
N LEU A 225 -4.75 20.78 15.66
CA LEU A 225 -4.90 21.61 14.48
C LEU A 225 -3.57 22.35 14.23
N ARG A 226 -3.08 22.32 12.99
CA ARG A 226 -1.90 23.10 12.60
C ARG A 226 -2.28 24.57 12.38
N GLN A 227 -1.45 25.49 12.86
CA GLN A 227 -1.70 26.94 12.75
C GLN A 227 -1.33 27.52 11.38
N GLU A 228 -0.54 26.80 10.59
CA GLU A 228 -0.16 27.23 9.24
C GLU A 228 -1.38 27.15 8.30
N PRO A 229 -1.61 28.16 7.44
CA PRO A 229 -2.76 28.18 6.56
C PRO A 229 -2.61 27.07 5.52
N VAL A 230 -3.35 25.98 5.72
CA VAL A 230 -3.74 25.05 4.67
C VAL A 230 -4.93 25.74 3.99
N SER A 231 -4.67 26.37 2.86
CA SER A 231 -5.64 27.07 2.03
C SER A 231 -6.78 26.14 1.62
N ASN A 232 -8.01 26.65 1.63
CA ASN A 232 -9.18 25.91 1.16
C ASN A 232 -9.18 25.83 -0.38
N GLY A 233 -8.64 24.74 -0.93
CA GLY A 233 -8.81 24.36 -2.35
C GLY A 233 -7.49 24.04 -3.05
N ASP A 234 -7.42 22.85 -3.67
CA ASP A 234 -6.30 22.31 -4.46
C ASP A 234 -4.98 21.99 -3.73
N GLU A 235 -5.02 21.78 -2.41
CA GLU A 235 -3.83 21.35 -1.68
C GLU A 235 -3.50 19.86 -1.87
N PRO A 236 -2.22 19.50 -1.99
CA PRO A 236 -1.79 18.10 -2.02
C PRO A 236 -2.27 17.33 -0.78
N PHE A 237 -2.67 16.07 -0.97
CA PHE A 237 -3.24 15.23 0.10
C PHE A 237 -2.34 15.12 1.35
N GLN A 238 -1.02 15.16 1.20
CA GLN A 238 -0.07 15.08 2.32
C GLN A 238 -0.05 16.34 3.21
N HIS A 239 -0.82 17.38 2.88
CA HIS A 239 -0.97 18.59 3.67
C HIS A 239 -2.09 18.45 4.71
N PHE A 240 -1.74 17.83 5.83
CA PHE A 240 -2.70 17.54 6.89
C PHE A 240 -3.01 18.76 7.76
N HIS A 241 -4.29 19.13 7.85
CA HIS A 241 -4.82 20.14 8.77
C HIS A 241 -4.59 19.77 10.24
N PHE A 242 -4.65 18.47 10.55
CA PHE A 242 -4.48 17.96 11.90
C PHE A 242 -3.27 17.03 11.97
N ARG A 243 -2.40 17.26 12.96
CA ARG A 243 -1.21 16.44 13.24
C ARG A 243 -0.96 16.36 14.73
N CYS A 244 -0.91 15.15 15.26
CA CYS A 244 -0.54 14.88 16.65
C CYS A 244 0.74 14.05 16.70
N ASP A 245 1.87 14.69 17.02
CA ASP A 245 3.17 14.01 17.09
C ASP A 245 3.23 12.99 18.22
N LYS A 246 2.59 13.27 19.36
CA LYS A 246 2.52 12.33 20.50
C LYS A 246 1.82 11.01 20.14
N CYS A 247 0.79 11.07 19.29
CA CYS A 247 0.00 9.90 18.93
C CYS A 247 0.32 9.34 17.55
N ARG A 248 1.23 9.99 16.80
CA ARG A 248 1.52 9.68 15.39
C ARG A 248 0.26 9.61 14.53
N LEU A 249 -0.61 10.62 14.65
CA LEU A 249 -1.85 10.72 13.87
C LEU A 249 -1.84 11.95 12.98
N VAL A 250 -2.36 11.81 11.77
CA VAL A 250 -2.68 12.90 10.85
C VAL A 250 -4.11 12.79 10.33
N SER A 251 -4.73 13.89 9.95
CA SER A 251 -6.11 13.92 9.44
C SER A 251 -6.39 15.24 8.70
N HIS A 252 -7.42 15.24 7.86
CA HIS A 252 -7.96 16.46 7.25
C HIS A 252 -9.16 16.99 8.03
N PHE A 253 -9.64 18.17 7.65
CA PHE A 253 -11.02 18.54 7.92
C PHE A 253 -11.97 17.52 7.30
N ALA A 254 -13.16 17.41 7.89
CA ALA A 254 -14.22 16.59 7.34
C ALA A 254 -14.60 17.05 5.93
N ALA A 255 -14.62 16.11 4.98
CA ALA A 255 -14.98 16.38 3.59
C ALA A 255 -16.45 16.80 3.45
N ASP A 256 -17.36 16.11 4.16
CA ASP A 256 -18.76 16.49 4.26
C ASP A 256 -19.06 17.01 5.67
N SER A 257 -19.51 18.25 5.71
CA SER A 257 -19.79 18.95 6.93
C SER A 257 -21.19 19.52 6.84
N TYR A 258 -22.15 18.80 7.45
CA TYR A 258 -23.54 19.25 7.55
C TYR A 258 -23.64 20.48 8.47
N ARG A 259 -24.64 21.34 8.18
CA ARG A 259 -24.92 22.59 8.92
C ARG A 259 -25.50 22.34 10.30
#